data_AF-A0A8C6V7X5-F1
#
_entry.id   AF-A0A8C6V7X5-F1
#
_cell.length_a   1.000
_cell.length_b   1.000
_cell.length_c   1.000
_cell.angle_alpha   90.00
_cell.angle_beta   90.00
_cell.angle_gamma   90.00
#
_symmetry.space_group_name_H-M   'P 1'
#
loop_
_entity.id
_entity.type
_entity.pdbx_description
1 polymer ?
#
loop_
_entity_poly.entity_id
_entity_poly.type
_entity_poly.pdbx_seq_one_letter_code
_entity_poly.pdbx_strand_id
1 'polypeptide(L)'
;LPTVVSEVNVTIIPSEVCNTYYVGRIRDAMFCAGKEQGGADACQGDSGGPLSCFNGSRYELAGLISWGVGCGRAKMPGVYTKTQSFVPWISDVITSNQL
;
A
#
# COMPACT_ATOMS: atom_id res chain seq x y z
N LEU A 1 7.31 10.39 -17.57
CA LEU A 1 6.26 9.93 -16.63
C LEU A 1 4.90 10.32 -17.20
N PRO A 2 3.82 9.60 -16.90
CA PRO A 2 2.48 9.97 -17.33
C PRO A 2 2.12 11.38 -16.83
N THR A 3 1.40 12.15 -17.63
CA THR A 3 0.92 13.50 -17.25
C THR A 3 -0.52 13.48 -16.72
N VAL A 4 -1.13 12.30 -16.66
CA VAL A 4 -2.51 12.08 -16.23
C VAL A 4 -2.51 11.05 -15.11
N VAL A 5 -3.31 11.31 -14.07
CA VAL A 5 -3.50 10.38 -12.95
C VAL A 5 -4.03 9.05 -13.48
N SER A 6 -3.47 7.96 -12.99
CA SER A 6 -3.86 6.59 -13.33
C SER A 6 -4.24 5.83 -12.07
N GLU A 7 -5.10 4.82 -12.21
CA GLU A 7 -5.52 3.95 -11.11
C GLU A 7 -5.51 2.49 -11.56
N VAL A 8 -5.36 1.57 -10.59
CA VAL A 8 -5.43 0.14 -10.84
C VAL A 8 -5.99 -0.60 -9.63
N ASN A 9 -6.83 -1.60 -9.87
CA ASN A 9 -7.34 -2.47 -8.82
C ASN A 9 -6.31 -3.53 -8.43
N VAL A 10 -6.07 -3.65 -7.12
CA VAL A 10 -5.17 -4.63 -6.51
C VAL A 10 -5.87 -5.37 -5.39
N THR A 11 -5.33 -6.52 -5.00
CA THR A 11 -5.85 -7.33 -3.89
C THR A 11 -4.84 -7.30 -2.74
N ILE A 12 -5.32 -7.14 -1.51
CA ILE A 12 -4.48 -7.29 -0.32
C ILE A 12 -4.06 -8.76 -0.19
N ILE A 13 -2.76 -8.99 -0.08
CA ILE A 13 -2.18 -10.32 0.05
C ILE A 13 -1.91 -10.58 1.54
N PRO A 14 -2.29 -11.75 2.09
CA PRO A 14 -2.00 -12.10 3.47
C PRO A 14 -0.52 -11.93 3.80
N SER A 15 -0.22 -11.36 4.97
CA SER A 15 1.14 -11.02 5.37
C SER A 15 2.05 -12.24 5.37
N GLU A 16 1.55 -13.40 5.78
CA GLU A 16 2.29 -14.66 5.82
C GLU A 16 2.75 -15.06 4.41
N VAL A 17 1.85 -14.97 3.43
CA VAL A 17 2.13 -15.28 2.02
C VAL A 17 3.13 -14.27 1.47
N CYS A 18 2.89 -12.98 1.65
CA CYS A 18 3.78 -11.96 1.12
C CYS A 18 5.18 -12.03 1.74
N ASN A 19 5.28 -12.37 3.02
CA ASN A 19 6.57 -12.48 3.70
C ASN A 19 7.41 -13.66 3.19
N THR A 20 6.78 -14.67 2.57
CA THR A 20 7.51 -15.73 1.84
C THR A 20 8.20 -15.17 0.59
N TYR A 21 7.58 -14.24 -0.13
CA TYR A 21 8.15 -13.63 -1.33
C TYR A 21 9.30 -12.67 -0.99
N TYR A 22 9.19 -11.97 0.12
CA TYR A 22 10.17 -10.98 0.59
C TYR A 22 11.14 -11.49 1.65
N VAL A 23 11.16 -12.81 1.91
CA VAL A 23 12.14 -13.49 2.77
C VAL A 23 12.26 -12.84 4.16
N GLY A 24 11.11 -12.63 4.83
CA GLY A 24 11.07 -12.12 6.20
C GLY A 24 11.16 -10.59 6.34
N ARG A 25 11.14 -9.83 5.24
CA ARG A 25 11.27 -8.36 5.26
C ARG A 25 9.96 -7.60 5.49
N ILE A 26 8.80 -8.27 5.51
CA ILE A 26 7.50 -7.65 5.79
C ILE A 26 7.32 -7.53 7.30
N ARG A 27 7.11 -6.30 7.78
CA ARG A 27 6.92 -5.97 9.20
C ARG A 27 5.44 -5.70 9.50
N ASP A 28 5.06 -5.71 10.78
CA ASP A 28 3.66 -5.56 11.23
C ASP A 28 2.99 -4.25 10.78
N ALA A 29 3.78 -3.19 10.62
CA ALA A 29 3.31 -1.88 10.13
C ALA A 29 3.26 -1.79 8.59
N MET A 30 3.43 -2.91 7.90
CA MET A 30 3.41 -3.03 6.44
C MET A 30 2.37 -4.06 6.01
N PHE A 31 1.91 -3.95 4.77
CA PHE A 31 1.15 -5.00 4.11
C PHE A 31 1.44 -4.97 2.61
N CYS A 32 1.05 -6.04 1.91
CA CYS A 32 1.28 -6.15 0.48
C CYS A 32 -0.04 -6.09 -0.29
N ALA A 33 -0.01 -5.49 -1.47
CA ALA A 33 -1.12 -5.52 -2.38
C ALA A 33 -0.65 -5.61 -3.83
N GLY A 34 -1.35 -6.39 -4.64
CA GLY A 34 -1.05 -6.58 -6.05
C GLY A 34 -1.89 -7.70 -6.65
N LYS A 35 -1.53 -8.13 -7.85
CA LYS A 35 -2.00 -9.39 -8.45
C LYS A 35 -0.91 -10.45 -8.33
N GLU A 36 -1.24 -11.66 -7.92
CA GLU A 36 -0.26 -12.73 -7.74
C GLU A 36 0.47 -13.06 -9.06
N GLN A 37 -0.24 -12.97 -10.19
CA GLN A 37 0.32 -13.16 -11.53
C GLN A 37 1.08 -11.92 -12.08
N GLY A 38 1.09 -10.81 -11.35
CA GLY A 38 1.69 -9.54 -11.78
C GLY A 38 0.76 -8.68 -12.65
N GLY A 39 1.35 -7.66 -13.29
CA GLY A 39 0.69 -6.75 -14.23
C GLY A 39 -0.11 -5.59 -13.61
N ALA A 40 -0.36 -5.59 -12.30
CA ALA A 40 -1.00 -4.48 -11.59
C ALA A 40 -0.20 -4.14 -10.33
N ASP A 41 0.40 -2.95 -10.32
CA ASP A 41 1.28 -2.49 -9.24
C ASP A 41 1.46 -0.98 -9.30
N ALA A 42 1.83 -0.39 -8.16
CA ALA A 42 2.43 0.94 -8.12
C ALA A 42 3.86 0.87 -8.65
N CYS A 43 4.42 2.00 -9.07
CA CYS A 43 5.78 2.05 -9.59
C CYS A 43 6.56 3.28 -9.12
N GLN A 44 7.69 3.53 -9.77
CA GLN A 44 8.57 4.64 -9.45
C GLN A 44 7.84 5.97 -9.65
N GLY A 45 7.86 6.81 -8.62
CA GLY A 45 7.15 8.08 -8.59
C GLY A 45 5.80 8.05 -7.87
N ASP A 46 5.25 6.87 -7.59
CA ASP A 46 3.97 6.74 -6.90
C ASP A 46 4.12 6.67 -5.37
N SER A 47 5.35 6.69 -4.85
CA SER A 47 5.65 6.58 -3.42
C SER A 47 4.94 7.68 -2.61
N GLY A 48 4.31 7.29 -1.49
CA GLY A 48 3.45 8.15 -0.70
C GLY A 48 2.01 8.27 -1.22
N GLY A 49 1.72 7.77 -2.43
CA GLY A 49 0.37 7.74 -2.99
C GLY A 49 -0.57 6.80 -2.22
N PRO A 50 -1.90 7.02 -2.33
CA PRO A 50 -2.89 6.30 -1.54
C PRO A 50 -3.21 4.91 -2.13
N LEU A 51 -3.38 3.93 -1.24
CA LEU A 51 -4.19 2.74 -1.51
C LEU A 51 -5.51 2.88 -0.76
N SER A 52 -6.59 3.01 -1.51
CA SER A 52 -7.95 3.14 -0.98
C SER A 52 -8.74 1.84 -1.13
N CYS A 53 -9.44 1.42 -0.09
CA CYS A 53 -10.33 0.26 -0.10
C CYS A 53 -11.78 0.70 0.04
N PHE A 54 -12.66 0.20 -0.82
CA PHE A 54 -14.09 0.41 -0.68
C PHE A 54 -14.68 -0.55 0.35
N ASN A 55 -15.32 -0.04 1.39
CA ASN A 55 -15.91 -0.85 2.46
C ASN A 55 -17.41 -1.16 2.28
N GLY A 56 -17.97 -0.86 1.11
CA GLY A 56 -19.41 -0.96 0.83
C GLY A 56 -20.15 0.39 0.92
N SER A 57 -19.57 1.40 1.57
CA SER A 57 -20.18 2.74 1.72
C SER A 57 -19.29 3.88 1.24
N ARG A 58 -17.98 3.80 1.54
CA ARG A 58 -16.99 4.82 1.17
C ARG A 58 -15.64 4.17 0.91
N TYR A 59 -14.76 4.95 0.29
CA TYR A 59 -13.34 4.62 0.21
C TYR A 59 -12.64 5.02 1.51
N GLU A 60 -11.83 4.11 2.04
CA GLU A 60 -10.98 4.34 3.22
C GLU A 60 -9.52 4.17 2.85
N LEU A 61 -8.65 5.01 3.41
CA LEU A 61 -7.21 4.95 3.17
C LEU A 61 -6.61 3.77 3.95
N ALA A 62 -6.40 2.65 3.27
CA ALA A 62 -5.85 1.44 3.89
C ALA A 62 -4.32 1.50 3.98
N GLY A 63 -3.65 2.13 3.01
CA GLY A 63 -2.20 2.25 3.02
C GLY A 63 -1.62 3.35 2.17
N LEU A 64 -0.31 3.52 2.32
CA LEU A 64 0.52 4.42 1.51
C LEU A 64 1.54 3.59 0.74
N ILE A 65 1.68 3.85 -0.56
CA ILE A 65 2.68 3.19 -1.41
C ILE A 65 4.07 3.46 -0.82
N SER A 66 4.84 2.40 -0.56
CA SER A 66 6.14 2.53 0.09
C SER A 66 7.27 2.04 -0.81
N TRP A 67 7.34 0.73 -1.07
CA TRP A 67 8.43 0.13 -1.84
C TRP A 67 7.99 -1.18 -2.52
N GLY A 68 8.84 -1.73 -3.37
CA GLY A 68 8.63 -3.00 -4.06
C GLY A 68 9.87 -3.39 -4.86
N VAL A 69 9.92 -4.63 -5.36
CA VAL A 69 11.02 -5.10 -6.21
C VAL A 69 10.56 -5.12 -7.67
N GLY A 70 10.97 -4.11 -8.44
CA GLY A 70 10.42 -3.87 -9.77
C GLY A 70 8.97 -3.37 -9.68
N CYS A 71 8.26 -3.41 -10.80
CA CYS A 71 6.85 -3.03 -10.87
C CYS A 71 6.07 -4.12 -11.63
N GLY A 72 4.94 -4.56 -11.09
CA GLY A 72 4.02 -5.48 -11.76
C GLY A 72 4.58 -6.89 -11.96
N ARG A 73 5.55 -7.30 -11.15
CA ARG A 73 6.16 -8.62 -11.24
C ARG A 73 5.31 -9.67 -10.52
N ALA A 74 5.17 -10.84 -11.14
CA ALA A 74 4.50 -11.98 -10.51
C ALA A 74 5.18 -12.34 -9.18
N LYS A 75 4.38 -12.62 -8.14
CA LYS A 75 4.85 -12.92 -6.78
C LYS A 75 5.75 -11.85 -6.15
N MET A 76 5.74 -10.63 -6.66
CA MET A 76 6.48 -9.49 -6.11
C MET A 76 5.52 -8.29 -6.00
N PRO A 77 4.52 -8.36 -5.10
CA PRO A 77 3.52 -7.31 -4.96
C PRO A 77 4.12 -6.05 -4.34
N GLY A 78 3.54 -4.89 -4.62
CA GLY A 78 3.89 -3.66 -3.93
C GLY A 78 3.70 -3.77 -2.41
N VAL A 79 4.56 -3.09 -1.66
CA VAL A 79 4.55 -3.03 -0.21
C VAL A 79 4.11 -1.63 0.23
N TYR A 80 3.14 -1.61 1.13
CA TYR A 80 2.43 -0.43 1.59
C TYR A 80 2.61 -0.26 3.09
N THR A 81 2.69 0.99 3.54
CA THR A 81 2.57 1.34 4.96
C THR A 81 1.13 1.11 5.41
N LYS A 82 0.91 0.39 6.51
CA LYS A 82 -0.41 0.10 7.07
C LYS A 82 -0.94 1.31 7.84
N THR A 83 -1.79 2.14 7.21
CA THR A 83 -2.27 3.40 7.80
C THR A 83 -2.92 3.20 9.17
N GLN A 84 -3.66 2.10 9.36
CA GLN A 84 -4.32 1.77 10.63
C GLN A 84 -3.35 1.73 11.82
N SER A 85 -2.10 1.29 11.60
CA SER A 85 -1.07 1.22 12.65
C SER A 85 -0.62 2.61 13.14
N PHE A 86 -0.90 3.66 12.38
CA PHE A 86 -0.45 5.02 12.64
C PHE A 86 -1.60 5.99 12.96
N VAL A 87 -2.86 5.53 12.95
CA VAL A 87 -4.04 6.37 13.29
C VAL A 87 -3.87 7.11 14.63
N PRO A 88 -3.36 6.50 15.72
CA PRO A 88 -3.15 7.23 16.97
C PRO A 88 -2.20 8.42 16.81
N TRP A 89 -1.07 8.22 16.13
CA TRP A 89 -0.08 9.26 15.86
C TRP A 89 -0.64 10.35 14.92
N ILE A 90 -1.33 9.96 13.85
CA ILE A 90 -1.95 10.91 12.92
C ILE A 90 -2.98 11.78 13.66
N SER A 91 -3.81 11.16 14.50
CA SER A 91 -4.82 11.87 15.30
C SER A 91 -4.17 12.84 16.29
N ASP A 92 -3.10 12.42 16.97
CA ASP A 92 -2.34 13.26 17.90
C ASP A 92 -1.74 14.47 17.17
N VAL A 93 -1.13 14.28 16.00
CA VAL A 93 -0.56 15.36 15.18
C VAL A 93 -1.65 16.33 14.70
N ILE A 94 -2.80 15.83 14.23
CA ILE A 94 -3.90 16.68 13.75
C ILE A 94 -4.53 17.49 14.89
N THR A 95 -4.65 16.90 16.07
CA THR A 95 -5.28 17.57 17.23
C THR A 95 -4.33 18.54 17.94
N SER A 96 -3.03 18.24 17.98
CA SER A 96 -2.00 19.11 18.58
C SER A 96 -1.60 20.28 17.67
N ASN A 97 -1.57 20.06 16.35
CA ASN A 97 -1.35 21.13 15.38
C ASN A 97 -2.71 21.67 14.93
N GLN A 98 -3.31 22.51 15.76
CA GLN A 98 -4.46 23.30 15.31
C GLN A 98 -4.04 24.12 14.08
N LEU A 99 -4.60 23.79 12.92
CA LEU A 99 -4.82 24.76 11.85
C LEU A 99 -5.95 25.70 12.27
#